data_AF-A0A4S2KB10-F1
#
_entry.id   AF-A0A4S2KB10-F1
#
_cell.length_a   1.000
_cell.length_b   1.000
_cell.length_c   1.000
_cell.angle_alpha   90.00
_cell.angle_beta   90.00
_cell.angle_gamma   90.00
#
_symmetry.space_group_name_H-M   'P 1'
#
loop_
_entity.id
_entity.type
_entity.pdbx_description
1 polymer ?
#
loop_
_entity_poly.entity_id
_entity_poly.type
_entity_poly.pdbx_seq_one_letter_code
_entity_poly.pdbx_strand_id
1 'polypeptide(L)'
;MEKLIFYICTFVLISFTIGSKLGSREEHYITCLTENNVSDDDMFTIRDIIEDKHKQENQERIKKNGCVIQCLLQKEGVMEGSEYDVEKMHNEFTKRTNAPSGSKKVETLDNCINESKIYNHFLNIRLLTLCNKTF
;
A
#
# COMPACT_ATOMS: atom_id res chain seq x y z
N MET A 1 -6.03 17.90 8.38
CA MET A 1 -4.69 17.32 8.64
C MET A 1 -4.72 15.81 8.61
N GLU A 2 -5.69 15.15 9.26
CA GLU A 2 -5.83 13.68 9.28
C GLU A 2 -5.86 13.02 7.88
N LYS A 3 -6.62 13.57 6.92
CA LYS A 3 -6.65 13.04 5.53
C LYS A 3 -5.29 13.10 4.82
N LEU A 4 -4.47 14.11 5.14
CA LEU A 4 -3.16 14.34 4.53
C LEU A 4 -2.11 13.36 5.06
N ILE A 5 -2.21 13.02 6.35
CA ILE A 5 -1.40 11.96 6.97
C ILE A 5 -1.79 10.60 6.38
N PHE A 6 -3.10 10.36 6.20
CA PHE A 6 -3.64 9.16 5.54
C PHE A 6 -3.13 8.95 4.12
N TYR A 7 -3.03 10.02 3.34
CA TYR A 7 -2.40 9.99 2.02
C TYR A 7 -0.97 9.52 2.14
N ILE A 8 -0.17 10.14 3.00
CA ILE A 8 1.25 9.85 3.09
C ILE A 8 1.52 8.38 3.50
N CYS A 9 0.60 7.73 4.21
CA CYS A 9 0.70 6.30 4.57
C CYS A 9 0.57 5.32 3.39
N THR A 10 0.05 5.78 2.25
CA THR A 10 0.05 5.05 0.97
C THR A 10 1.17 5.48 0.02
N PHE A 11 1.84 6.62 0.30
CA PHE A 11 2.76 7.32 -0.60
C PHE A 11 4.16 6.74 -0.70
N VAL A 12 4.57 5.92 0.27
CA VAL A 12 6.01 5.69 0.50
C VAL A 12 6.59 4.67 -0.47
N LEU A 13 5.80 3.70 -0.94
CA LEU A 13 6.33 2.60 -1.73
C LEU A 13 5.76 2.49 -3.14
N ILE A 14 4.57 3.01 -3.42
CA ILE A 14 3.96 2.87 -4.74
C ILE A 14 4.18 4.16 -5.52
N SER A 15 4.83 4.12 -6.68
CA SER A 15 5.04 5.33 -7.49
C SER A 15 3.70 5.95 -7.95
N PHE A 16 3.44 7.22 -7.61
CA PHE A 16 2.16 7.89 -7.90
C PHE A 16 2.13 8.58 -9.27
N THR A 17 1.13 8.23 -10.07
CA THR A 17 0.53 9.15 -11.05
C THR A 17 -0.95 9.25 -10.79
N ILE A 18 -1.47 10.47 -10.73
CA ILE A 18 -2.91 10.68 -10.63
C ILE A 18 -3.55 10.06 -11.89
N GLY A 19 -4.44 9.08 -11.69
CA GLY A 19 -5.12 8.34 -12.75
C GLY A 19 -4.52 6.98 -13.09
N SER A 20 -3.33 6.61 -12.58
CA SER A 20 -2.82 5.25 -12.73
C SER A 20 -3.49 4.30 -11.74
N LYS A 21 -3.47 3.01 -12.07
CA LYS A 21 -3.92 1.94 -11.18
C LYS A 21 -2.94 1.79 -10.00
N LEU A 22 -3.45 1.51 -8.81
CA LEU A 22 -2.64 1.35 -7.61
C LEU A 22 -1.68 0.17 -7.80
N GLY A 23 -0.39 0.39 -7.59
CA GLY A 23 0.65 -0.63 -7.77
C GLY A 23 1.13 -0.80 -9.22
N SER A 24 0.47 -0.19 -10.22
CA SER A 24 0.75 -0.45 -11.65
C SER A 24 2.14 -0.04 -12.15
N ARG A 25 2.90 0.70 -11.34
CA ARG A 25 4.26 1.13 -11.64
C ARG A 25 5.33 0.29 -10.96
N GLU A 26 4.94 -0.65 -10.10
CA GLU A 26 5.86 -1.55 -9.43
C GLU A 26 6.24 -2.70 -10.37
N GLU A 27 7.50 -3.14 -10.31
CA GLU A 27 8.05 -4.17 -11.20
C GLU A 27 7.23 -5.46 -11.19
N HIS A 28 6.73 -5.81 -10.01
CA HIS A 28 6.01 -7.07 -9.79
C HIS A 28 4.50 -7.00 -10.01
N TYR A 29 3.97 -5.89 -10.56
CA TYR A 29 2.53 -5.67 -10.68
C TYR A 29 1.77 -6.78 -11.41
N ILE A 30 2.19 -7.12 -12.63
CA ILE A 30 1.53 -8.16 -13.45
C ILE A 30 1.64 -9.54 -12.78
N THR A 31 2.76 -9.81 -12.11
CA THR A 31 2.96 -11.05 -11.37
C THR A 31 1.95 -11.15 -10.22
N CYS A 32 1.81 -10.07 -9.44
CA CYS A 32 0.87 -10.02 -8.32
C CYS A 32 -0.59 -10.06 -8.72
N LEU A 33 -0.96 -9.47 -9.88
CA LEU A 33 -2.29 -9.66 -10.46
C LEU A 33 -2.56 -11.14 -10.78
N THR A 34 -1.59 -11.79 -11.41
CA THR A 34 -1.69 -13.19 -11.84
C THR A 34 -1.79 -14.15 -10.64
N GLU A 35 -0.88 -14.02 -9.66
CA GLU A 35 -0.85 -14.86 -8.46
C GLU A 35 -2.13 -14.76 -7.62
N ASN A 36 -2.81 -13.61 -7.67
CA ASN A 36 -4.04 -13.36 -6.91
C ASN A 36 -5.32 -13.47 -7.75
N ASN A 37 -5.21 -13.86 -9.03
CA ASN A 37 -6.34 -13.94 -9.96
C ASN A 37 -7.18 -12.66 -10.01
N VAL A 38 -6.50 -11.51 -10.10
CA VAL A 38 -7.11 -10.18 -10.15
C VAL A 38 -6.97 -9.61 -11.56
N SER A 39 -8.08 -9.15 -12.14
CA SER A 39 -8.03 -8.40 -13.40
C SER A 39 -7.44 -7.02 -13.16
N ASP A 40 -6.66 -6.51 -14.11
CA ASP A 40 -6.18 -5.13 -14.07
C ASP A 40 -7.34 -4.13 -13.89
N ASP A 41 -8.54 -4.40 -14.43
CA ASP A 41 -9.70 -3.52 -14.29
C ASP A 41 -10.36 -3.55 -12.90
N ASP A 42 -10.08 -4.57 -12.09
CA ASP A 42 -10.54 -4.62 -10.70
C ASP A 42 -9.76 -3.64 -9.81
N MET A 43 -8.58 -3.19 -10.26
CA MET A 43 -7.68 -2.36 -9.46
C MET A 43 -8.22 -0.94 -9.30
N PHE A 44 -8.15 -0.43 -8.07
CA PHE A 44 -8.42 0.97 -7.77
C PHE A 44 -7.40 1.84 -8.48
N THR A 45 -7.87 2.97 -8.98
CA THR A 45 -6.96 4.03 -9.37
C THR A 45 -6.47 4.77 -8.14
N ILE A 46 -5.34 5.45 -8.28
CA ILE A 46 -4.88 6.43 -7.30
C ILE A 46 -5.98 7.45 -6.98
N ARG A 47 -6.77 7.85 -7.97
CA ARG A 47 -7.88 8.79 -7.77
C ARG A 47 -8.98 8.21 -6.87
N ASP A 48 -9.28 6.92 -6.99
CA ASP A 48 -10.29 6.27 -6.14
C ASP A 48 -9.86 6.20 -4.66
N ILE A 49 -8.55 6.09 -4.43
CA ILE A 49 -7.98 6.19 -3.08
C ILE A 49 -8.06 7.64 -2.60
N ILE A 50 -7.70 8.60 -3.44
CA ILE A 50 -7.78 10.04 -3.12
C ILE A 50 -9.20 10.51 -2.86
N GLU A 51 -10.18 10.08 -3.62
CA GLU A 51 -11.54 10.56 -3.43
C GLU A 51 -12.30 9.73 -2.38
N ASP A 52 -11.60 8.88 -1.61
CA ASP A 52 -12.19 7.97 -0.63
C ASP A 52 -13.25 7.02 -1.21
N LYS A 53 -13.27 6.84 -2.54
CA LYS A 53 -14.27 6.03 -3.26
C LYS A 53 -14.21 4.56 -2.88
N HIS A 54 -13.01 4.05 -2.59
CA HIS A 54 -12.80 2.69 -2.09
C HIS A 54 -13.62 2.36 -0.84
N LYS A 55 -14.06 3.35 -0.05
CA LYS A 55 -14.88 3.13 1.17
C LYS A 55 -16.32 2.73 0.85
N GLN A 56 -16.80 3.04 -0.35
CA GLN A 56 -18.16 2.79 -0.81
C GLN A 56 -18.25 1.53 -1.69
N GLU A 57 -17.10 0.91 -1.98
CA GLU A 57 -16.98 -0.22 -2.89
C GLU A 57 -17.26 -1.55 -2.18
N ASN A 58 -17.51 -2.58 -3.00
CA ASN A 58 -17.79 -3.90 -2.46
C ASN A 58 -16.54 -4.52 -1.80
N GLN A 59 -16.78 -5.37 -0.79
CA GLN A 59 -15.71 -5.98 0.01
C GLN A 59 -14.76 -6.86 -0.83
N GLU A 60 -15.24 -7.45 -1.92
CA GLU A 60 -14.44 -8.31 -2.80
C GLU A 60 -13.38 -7.51 -3.56
N ARG A 61 -13.76 -6.38 -4.16
CA ARG A 61 -12.85 -5.48 -4.86
C ARG A 61 -11.81 -4.89 -3.93
N ILE A 62 -12.23 -4.53 -2.71
CA ILE A 62 -11.31 -4.13 -1.65
C ILE A 62 -10.34 -5.28 -1.38
N LYS A 63 -10.82 -6.49 -1.11
CA LYS A 63 -9.95 -7.66 -0.85
C LYS A 63 -8.95 -7.92 -1.99
N LYS A 64 -9.39 -7.93 -3.25
CA LYS A 64 -8.53 -8.16 -4.43
C LYS A 64 -7.38 -7.17 -4.51
N ASN A 65 -7.71 -5.88 -4.40
CA ASN A 65 -6.71 -4.82 -4.41
C ASN A 65 -5.69 -5.01 -3.29
N GLY A 66 -6.17 -5.46 -2.14
CA GLY A 66 -5.30 -5.61 -0.99
C GLY A 66 -4.36 -6.79 -1.03
N CYS A 67 -4.81 -7.91 -1.59
CA CYS A 67 -3.94 -9.03 -1.93
C CYS A 67 -2.84 -8.61 -2.90
N VAL A 68 -3.16 -7.81 -3.92
CA VAL A 68 -2.16 -7.33 -4.89
C VAL A 68 -1.13 -6.43 -4.21
N ILE A 69 -1.56 -5.50 -3.34
CA ILE A 69 -0.62 -4.65 -2.59
C ILE A 69 0.23 -5.48 -1.63
N GLN A 70 -0.32 -6.49 -0.97
CA GLN A 70 0.44 -7.39 -0.10
C GLN A 70 1.55 -8.11 -0.87
N CYS A 71 1.19 -8.69 -2.01
CA CYS A 71 2.13 -9.38 -2.88
C CYS A 71 3.26 -8.45 -3.33
N LEU A 72 2.94 -7.20 -3.71
CA LEU A 72 3.96 -6.21 -4.07
C LEU A 72 4.91 -5.95 -2.92
N LEU A 73 4.40 -5.67 -1.72
CA LEU A 73 5.22 -5.40 -0.54
C LEU A 73 6.10 -6.59 -0.14
N GLN A 74 5.58 -7.82 -0.30
CA GLN A 74 6.35 -9.03 -0.03
C GLN A 74 7.47 -9.25 -1.05
N LYS A 75 7.21 -9.02 -2.34
CA LYS A 75 8.23 -9.16 -3.39
C LYS A 75 9.31 -8.06 -3.32
N GLU A 76 8.95 -6.86 -2.88
CA GLU A 76 9.90 -5.79 -2.54
C GLU A 76 10.71 -6.10 -1.26
N GLY A 77 10.36 -7.17 -0.53
CA GLY A 77 11.07 -7.63 0.67
C GLY A 77 10.85 -6.75 1.91
N VAL A 78 9.94 -5.78 1.84
CA VAL A 78 9.59 -4.83 2.91
C VAL A 78 8.46 -5.34 3.83
N MET A 79 7.93 -6.52 3.52
CA MET A 79 6.92 -7.21 4.31
C MET A 79 7.17 -8.71 4.30
N GLU A 80 7.00 -9.35 5.47
CA GLU A 80 6.92 -10.81 5.60
C GLU A 80 5.59 -11.17 6.28
N GLY A 81 4.74 -11.93 5.58
CA GLY A 81 3.39 -12.21 6.06
C GLY A 81 2.56 -10.93 6.23
N SER A 82 2.27 -10.56 7.48
CA SER A 82 1.56 -9.33 7.87
C SER A 82 2.44 -8.31 8.60
N GLU A 83 3.74 -8.57 8.73
CA GLU A 83 4.68 -7.72 9.45
C GLU A 83 5.56 -6.94 8.48
N TYR A 84 5.78 -5.66 8.80
CA TYR A 84 6.65 -4.79 8.02
C TYR A 84 8.09 -4.87 8.48
N ASP A 85 9.00 -5.01 7.51
CA ASP A 85 10.44 -4.78 7.73
C ASP A 85 10.67 -3.26 7.67
N VAL A 86 10.59 -2.63 8.84
CA VAL A 86 10.67 -1.16 8.99
C VAL A 86 12.00 -0.63 8.44
N GLU A 87 13.11 -1.31 8.72
CA GLU A 87 14.42 -0.89 8.24
C GLU A 87 14.49 -0.88 6.71
N LYS A 88 14.02 -1.95 6.06
CA LYS A 88 13.96 -1.97 4.59
C LYS A 88 12.98 -0.96 4.03
N MET A 89 11.84 -0.73 4.68
CA MET A 89 10.92 0.33 4.28
C MET A 89 11.58 1.71 4.27
N HIS A 90 12.36 2.04 5.30
CA HIS A 90 13.13 3.29 5.32
C HIS A 90 14.14 3.34 4.20
N ASN A 91 14.89 2.26 3.98
CA ASN A 91 15.90 2.20 2.93
C ASN A 91 15.29 2.40 1.54
N GLU A 92 14.22 1.69 1.22
CA GLU A 92 13.53 1.83 -0.07
C GLU A 92 12.88 3.20 -0.22
N PHE A 93 12.32 3.76 0.85
CA PHE A 93 11.77 5.11 0.82
C PHE A 93 12.84 6.16 0.53
N THR A 94 13.98 6.10 1.21
CA THR A 94 15.09 7.03 0.99
C THR A 94 15.66 6.87 -0.41
N LYS A 95 15.79 5.65 -0.94
CA LYS A 95 16.22 5.42 -2.34
C LYS A 95 15.25 6.05 -3.35
N ARG A 96 13.95 5.85 -3.17
CA ARG A 96 12.92 6.33 -4.11
C ARG A 96 12.69 7.84 -4.05
N THR A 97 12.86 8.45 -2.88
CA THR A 97 12.50 9.86 -2.65
C THR A 97 13.68 10.80 -2.43
N ASN A 98 14.89 10.26 -2.26
CA ASN A 98 16.08 10.97 -1.80
C ASN A 98 15.83 11.77 -0.51
N ALA A 99 14.89 11.31 0.34
CA ALA A 99 14.56 11.96 1.59
C ALA A 99 15.72 11.79 2.59
N PRO A 100 16.27 12.89 3.15
CA PRO A 100 17.28 12.80 4.19
C PRO A 100 16.74 12.09 5.44
N SER A 101 17.63 11.38 6.14
CA SER A 101 17.31 10.82 7.46
C SER A 101 16.89 11.92 8.44
N GLY A 102 15.88 11.64 9.26
CA GLY A 102 15.29 12.60 10.20
C GLY A 102 14.46 13.72 9.54
N SER A 103 14.23 13.66 8.22
CA SER A 103 13.32 14.59 7.55
C SER A 103 11.87 14.33 7.93
N LYS A 104 11.03 15.37 7.84
CA LYS A 104 9.58 15.27 8.05
C LYS A 104 8.91 14.17 7.20
N LYS A 105 9.49 13.84 6.04
CA LYS A 105 9.03 12.75 5.18
C LYS A 105 9.25 11.38 5.82
N VAL A 106 10.43 11.16 6.41
CA VAL A 106 10.77 9.92 7.14
C VAL A 106 9.95 9.81 8.43
N GLU A 107 9.80 10.91 9.17
CA GLU A 107 8.94 10.96 10.36
C GLU A 107 7.47 10.62 10.02
N THR A 108 6.98 11.06 8.85
CA THR A 108 5.63 10.70 8.43
C THR A 108 5.52 9.22 8.07
N LEU A 109 6.54 8.62 7.47
CA LEU A 109 6.60 7.16 7.27
C LEU A 109 6.53 6.42 8.62
N ASP A 110 7.30 6.86 9.62
CA ASP A 110 7.28 6.26 10.96
C ASP A 110 5.89 6.32 11.59
N ASN A 111 5.26 7.49 11.55
CA ASN A 111 3.89 7.67 12.05
C ASN A 111 2.92 6.74 11.33
N CYS A 112 3.07 6.57 10.02
CA CYS A 112 2.22 5.67 9.24
C CYS A 112 2.42 4.19 9.57
N ILE A 113 3.67 3.73 9.73
CA ILE A 113 3.96 2.37 10.16
C ILE A 113 3.34 2.14 11.54
N ASN A 114 3.52 3.07 12.48
CA ASN A 114 3.01 2.94 13.84
C ASN A 114 1.48 3.01 13.92
N GLU A 115 0.85 3.94 13.20
CA GLU A 115 -0.60 4.02 13.09
C GLU A 115 -1.18 2.74 12.48
N SER A 116 -0.51 2.18 11.45
CA SER A 116 -0.91 0.91 10.85
C SER A 116 -0.76 -0.29 11.79
N LYS A 117 0.09 -0.21 12.83
CA LYS A 117 0.21 -1.25 13.87
C LYS A 117 -0.86 -1.11 14.96
N ILE A 118 -1.21 0.13 15.33
CA ILE A 118 -2.07 0.45 16.49
C ILE A 118 -3.55 0.45 16.12
N TYR A 119 -3.89 1.11 15.02
CA TYR A 119 -5.25 1.23 14.54
C TYR A 119 -5.37 0.34 13.31
N ASN A 120 -6.21 -0.69 13.39
CA ASN A 120 -6.71 -1.49 12.25
C ASN A 120 -7.49 -0.61 11.23
N HIS A 121 -6.97 0.56 10.87
CA HIS A 121 -7.70 1.64 10.24
C HIS A 121 -7.05 1.93 8.89
N PHE A 122 -7.79 1.46 7.89
CA PHE A 122 -8.30 2.26 6.78
C PHE A 122 -7.66 2.18 5.39
N LEU A 123 -6.48 1.60 5.20
CA LEU A 123 -6.13 1.04 3.88
C LEU A 123 -5.20 -0.15 4.05
N ASN A 124 -4.09 0.01 4.77
CA ASN A 124 -3.07 -1.02 4.90
C ASN A 124 -3.54 -2.29 5.62
N ILE A 125 -4.30 -2.21 6.72
CA ILE A 125 -4.78 -3.45 7.35
C ILE A 125 -5.94 -4.08 6.60
N ARG A 126 -6.97 -3.35 6.14
CA ARG A 126 -8.13 -4.00 5.52
C ARG A 126 -7.81 -4.58 4.14
N LEU A 127 -6.86 -4.00 3.42
CA LEU A 127 -6.35 -4.56 2.17
C LEU A 127 -5.47 -5.80 2.43
N LEU A 128 -4.53 -5.73 3.37
CA LEU A 128 -3.54 -6.81 3.62
C LEU A 128 -4.07 -7.94 4.51
N THR A 129 -4.97 -7.69 5.47
CA THR A 129 -5.58 -8.74 6.33
C THR A 129 -6.71 -9.50 5.64
N LEU A 130 -7.30 -8.98 4.57
CA LEU A 130 -8.32 -9.71 3.80
C LEU A 130 -7.73 -10.80 2.91
N CYS A 131 -6.41 -10.79 2.64
CA CYS A 131 -5.81 -11.84 1.83
C CYS A 131 -5.77 -13.18 2.57
N ASN A 132 -5.60 -13.17 3.90
CA ASN A 132 -5.58 -14.39 4.70
C ASN A 132 -6.95 -14.73 5.33
N LYS A 133 -7.81 -15.31 4.50
CA LYS A 133 -8.63 -16.48 4.84
C LYS A 133 -8.96 -17.19 3.52
N THR A 134 -8.11 -18.14 3.12
CA THR A 134 -8.42 -19.57 2.90
C THR A 134 -7.32 -20.19 2.02
N PHE A 135 -6.36 -20.89 2.63
CA PHE A 135 -5.91 -22.22 2.23
C PHE A 135 -5.64 -23.01 3.50
#